data_AF-A0A1R1FBF0-F1
#
_entry.id   AF-A0A1R1FBF0-F1
#
_cell.length_a   1.000
_cell.length_b   1.000
_cell.length_c   1.000
_cell.angle_alpha   90.00
_cell.angle_beta   90.00
_cell.angle_gamma   90.00
#
_symmetry.space_group_name_H-M   'P 1'
#
loop_
_entity.id
_entity.type
_entity.pdbx_description
1 polymer ?
#
loop_
_entity_poly.entity_id
_entity_poly.type
_entity_poly.pdbx_seq_one_letter_code
_entity_poly.pdbx_strand_id
1 'polypeptide(L)'
;MEEYNQFMQRINGWSEELLLRGLSQFTIRDIEVLEQLTAESLRLQMSFLHELLNHLIKEGRSVALGQGNEELLLFQYCRLTQYVQLSVQEEA
;
A
#
# COMPACT_ATOMS: atom_id res chain seq x y z
N MET A 1 -14.13 -10.58 -10.01
CA MET A 1 -13.19 -11.58 -9.50
C MET A 1 -11.85 -11.34 -10.16
N GLU A 2 -11.66 -11.59 -11.46
CA GLU A 2 -10.38 -11.35 -12.14
C GLU A 2 -9.80 -9.93 -11.96
N GLU A 3 -10.63 -8.88 -12.06
CA GLU A 3 -10.21 -7.49 -11.82
C GLU A 3 -9.77 -7.21 -10.37
N TYR A 4 -10.42 -7.84 -9.40
CA TYR A 4 -10.05 -7.76 -7.98
C TYR A 4 -8.70 -8.45 -7.73
N ASN A 5 -8.51 -9.63 -8.32
CA ASN A 5 -7.28 -10.41 -8.19
C ASN A 5 -6.10 -9.65 -8.79
N GLN A 6 -6.28 -9.10 -9.99
CA GLN A 6 -5.26 -8.27 -10.64
C GLN A 6 -4.91 -7.03 -9.80
N PHE A 7 -5.91 -6.41 -9.17
CA PHE A 7 -5.68 -5.28 -8.28
C PHE A 7 -4.89 -5.68 -7.03
N MET A 8 -5.26 -6.77 -6.36
CA MET A 8 -4.52 -7.28 -5.20
C MET A 8 -3.09 -7.68 -5.54
N GLN A 9 -2.88 -8.33 -6.68
CA GLN A 9 -1.54 -8.71 -7.15
C GLN A 9 -0.67 -7.49 -7.44
N ARG A 10 -1.23 -6.39 -7.94
CA ARG A 10 -0.50 -5.13 -8.14
C ARG A 10 -0.06 -4.51 -6.81
N ILE A 11 -0.95 -4.51 -5.81
CA ILE A 11 -0.58 -4.01 -4.46
C ILE A 11 0.48 -4.93 -3.84
N ASN A 12 0.33 -6.25 -3.98
CA ASN A 12 1.29 -7.22 -3.47
C ASN A 12 2.68 -7.04 -4.12
N GLY A 13 2.74 -6.89 -5.45
CA GLY A 13 3.99 -6.65 -6.17
C GLY A 13 4.67 -5.36 -5.74
N TRP A 14 3.90 -4.28 -5.53
CA TRP A 14 4.43 -3.04 -4.97
C TRP A 14 4.96 -3.23 -3.54
N SER A 15 4.20 -3.94 -2.68
CA SER A 15 4.59 -4.21 -1.30
C SER A 15 5.87 -5.04 -1.22
N GLU A 16 6.03 -6.03 -2.08
CA GLU A 16 7.23 -6.86 -2.20
C GLU A 16 8.43 -6.06 -2.71
N GLU A 17 8.26 -5.23 -3.74
CA GLU A 17 9.32 -4.36 -4.24
C GLU A 17 9.84 -3.42 -3.14
N LEU A 18 8.93 -2.77 -2.40
CA LEU A 18 9.31 -1.89 -1.30
C LEU A 18 10.00 -2.64 -0.16
N LEU A 19 9.56 -3.87 0.15
CA LEU A 19 10.21 -4.70 1.17
C LEU A 19 11.67 -5.01 0.79
N LEU A 20 11.89 -5.40 -0.47
CA LEU A 20 13.22 -5.73 -0.99
C LEU A 20 14.14 -4.51 -1.03
N ARG A 21 13.58 -3.33 -1.35
CA ARG A 21 14.32 -2.07 -1.35
C ARG A 21 14.58 -1.53 0.07
N GLY A 22 13.71 -1.89 1.02
CA GLY A 22 13.68 -1.40 2.39
C GLY A 22 12.87 -0.10 2.54
N LEU A 23 12.10 0.03 3.63
CA LEU A 23 11.22 1.19 3.87
C LEU A 23 11.97 2.52 3.99
N SER A 24 13.25 2.52 4.38
CA SER A 24 14.09 3.72 4.38
C SER A 24 14.32 4.30 2.97
N GLN A 25 14.02 3.51 1.93
CA GLN A 25 14.05 3.92 0.53
C GLN A 25 12.66 4.30 0.02
N PHE A 26 11.70 4.63 0.88
CA PHE A 26 10.38 5.11 0.47
C PHE A 26 10.49 6.50 -0.18
N THR A 27 9.86 6.69 -1.34
CA THR A 27 10.03 7.87 -2.19
C THR A 27 8.70 8.50 -2.60
N ILE A 28 8.78 9.68 -3.21
CA ILE A 28 7.64 10.34 -3.87
C ILE A 28 7.02 9.46 -4.95
N ARG A 29 7.82 8.66 -5.66
CA ARG A 29 7.30 7.75 -6.68
C ARG A 29 6.40 6.67 -6.08
N ASP A 30 6.69 6.19 -4.88
CA ASP A 30 5.82 5.23 -4.19
C ASP A 30 4.49 5.87 -3.80
N ILE A 31 4.50 7.16 -3.45
CA ILE A 31 3.28 7.92 -3.17
C ILE A 31 2.41 8.01 -4.43
N GLU A 32 3.00 8.32 -5.59
CA GLU A 32 2.27 8.37 -6.86
C GLU A 32 1.63 7.01 -7.20
N VAL A 33 2.34 5.90 -6.97
CA VAL A 33 1.79 4.55 -7.15
C VAL A 33 0.63 4.30 -6.19
N LEU A 34 0.79 4.64 -4.90
CA LEU A 34 -0.26 4.46 -3.90
C LEU A 34 -1.50 5.31 -4.19
N GLU A 35 -1.35 6.51 -4.73
CA GLU A 35 -2.47 7.36 -5.15
C GLU A 35 -3.28 6.73 -6.29
N GLN A 36 -2.60 6.11 -7.26
CA GLN A 36 -3.27 5.35 -8.32
C GLN A 36 -4.05 4.15 -7.75
N LEU A 37 -3.43 3.40 -6.82
CA LEU A 37 -4.09 2.28 -6.13
C LEU A 37 -5.28 2.76 -5.27
N THR A 38 -5.18 3.95 -4.68
CA THR A 38 -6.24 4.57 -3.87
C THR A 38 -7.45 4.93 -4.72
N ALA A 39 -7.23 5.49 -5.91
CA ALA A 39 -8.33 5.77 -6.86
C ALA A 39 -9.02 4.48 -7.33
N GLU A 40 -8.25 3.43 -7.56
CA GLU A 40 -8.77 2.14 -8.01
C GLU A 40 -9.53 1.38 -6.91
N SER A 41 -9.04 1.39 -5.66
CA SER A 41 -9.77 0.84 -4.51
C SER A 41 -11.13 1.53 -4.31
N LEU A 42 -11.22 2.84 -4.52
CA LEU A 42 -12.48 3.58 -4.46
C LEU A 42 -13.46 3.14 -5.56
N ARG A 43 -12.96 2.99 -6.80
CA ARG A 43 -13.75 2.50 -7.95
C ARG A 43 -14.30 1.09 -7.70
N LEU A 44 -13.51 0.23 -7.05
CA LEU A 44 -13.88 -1.13 -6.67
C LEU A 44 -14.69 -1.21 -5.36
N GLN A 45 -15.05 -0.07 -4.77
CA GLN A 45 -15.83 0.04 -3.52
C GLN A 45 -15.16 -0.63 -2.31
N MET A 46 -13.82 -0.74 -2.34
CA MET A 46 -13.01 -1.37 -1.31
C MET A 46 -12.66 -0.38 -0.19
N SER A 47 -13.67 0.01 0.59
CA SER A 47 -13.56 1.11 1.56
C SER A 47 -12.43 0.92 2.58
N PHE A 48 -12.29 -0.29 3.14
CA PHE A 48 -11.24 -0.54 4.13
C PHE A 48 -9.83 -0.51 3.52
N LEU A 49 -9.65 -1.10 2.33
CA LEU A 49 -8.37 -1.02 1.61
C LEU A 49 -8.02 0.41 1.24
N HIS A 50 -9.01 1.19 0.80
CA HIS A 50 -8.86 2.61 0.52
C HIS A 50 -8.37 3.39 1.75
N GLU A 51 -8.89 3.08 2.94
CA GLU A 51 -8.39 3.66 4.20
C GLU A 51 -6.95 3.25 4.49
N LEU A 52 -6.58 1.98 4.30
CA LEU A 52 -5.21 1.51 4.51
C LEU A 52 -4.22 2.24 3.59
N LEU A 53 -4.56 2.37 2.31
CA LEU A 53 -3.74 3.09 1.33
C LEU A 53 -3.59 4.58 1.69
N ASN A 54 -4.68 5.25 2.09
CA ASN A 54 -4.62 6.66 2.49
C ASN A 54 -3.77 6.88 3.75
N HIS A 55 -3.86 5.99 4.75
CA HIS A 55 -2.98 6.06 5.91
C HIS A 55 -1.51 5.93 5.50
N LEU A 56 -1.20 4.98 4.63
CA LEU A 56 0.16 4.78 4.14
C LEU A 56 0.69 5.99 3.34
N ILE A 57 -0.14 6.58 2.48
CA ILE A 57 0.20 7.81 1.75
C ILE A 57 0.49 8.97 2.70
N LYS A 58 -0.37 9.17 3.71
CA LYS A 58 -0.23 10.26 4.67
C LYS A 58 1.09 10.18 5.42
N GLU A 59 1.42 9.01 5.95
CA GLU A 59 2.66 8.81 6.70
C GLU A 59 3.87 8.80 5.76
N GLY A 60 3.74 8.19 4.58
CA GLY A 60 4.78 8.15 3.55
C GLY A 60 5.19 9.53 3.05
N ARG A 61 4.22 10.45 2.85
CA ARG A 61 4.50 11.86 2.51
C ARG A 61 5.33 12.54 3.59
N SER A 62 4.99 12.32 4.86
CA SER A 62 5.71 12.92 5.98
C SER A 62 7.15 12.40 6.04
N VAL A 63 7.35 11.08 5.88
CA VAL A 63 8.68 10.46 5.87
C VAL A 63 9.51 10.91 4.67
N ALA A 64 8.94 10.93 3.46
CA ALA A 64 9.64 11.36 2.24
C ALA A 64 10.11 12.83 2.30
N LEU A 65 9.45 13.67 3.11
CA LEU A 65 9.85 15.06 3.37
C LEU A 65 10.84 15.20 4.55
N GLY A 66 11.27 14.10 5.16
CA GLY A 66 12.20 14.08 6.30
C GLY A 66 11.58 14.49 7.64
N GLN A 67 10.25 14.50 7.74
CA GLN A 67 9.50 14.97 8.92
C GLN A 67 8.65 13.87 9.58
N GLY A 68 8.62 12.67 8.99
CA GLY A 68 7.72 11.59 9.39
C GLY A 68 8.33 10.62 10.40
N ASN A 69 7.47 9.79 10.97
CA ASN A 69 7.84 8.71 11.85
C ASN A 69 7.97 7.40 11.05
N GLU A 70 9.19 6.89 10.88
CA GLU A 70 9.46 5.64 10.15
C GLU A 70 8.81 4.41 10.79
N GLU A 71 8.68 4.35 12.12
CA GLU A 71 7.97 3.25 12.79
C GLU A 71 6.48 3.27 12.47
N LEU A 72 5.89 4.46 12.40
CA LEU A 72 4.49 4.61 12.01
C LEU A 72 4.28 4.24 10.54
N LEU A 73 5.22 4.61 9.65
CA LEU A 73 5.21 4.17 8.26
C LEU A 73 5.26 2.65 8.16
N LEU A 74 6.18 2.01 8.90
CA LEU A 74 6.30 0.56 8.98
C LEU A 74 4.99 -0.09 9.46
N PHE A 75 4.37 0.48 10.48
CA PHE A 75 3.08 -0.01 10.97
C PHE A 75 1.99 0.03 9.90
N GLN A 76 1.84 1.14 9.18
CA GLN A 76 0.82 1.24 8.11
C GLN A 76 1.14 0.30 6.94
N TYR A 77 2.41 0.19 6.57
CA TYR A 77 2.87 -0.75 5.55
C TYR A 77 2.51 -2.20 5.92
N CYS A 78 2.81 -2.61 7.15
CA CYS A 78 2.49 -3.95 7.64
C CYS A 78 0.99 -4.24 7.59
N ARG A 79 0.14 -3.28 7.98
CA ARG A 79 -1.32 -3.45 7.92
C ARG A 79 -1.82 -3.64 6.49
N LEU A 80 -1.32 -2.85 5.54
CA LEU A 80 -1.67 -2.99 4.12
C LEU A 80 -1.24 -4.36 3.60
N THR A 81 0.02 -4.74 3.81
CA THR A 81 0.56 -6.00 3.31
C THR A 81 -0.16 -7.21 3.91
N GLN A 82 -0.47 -7.19 5.21
CA GLN A 82 -1.25 -8.26 5.86
C GLN A 82 -2.65 -8.39 5.26
N TYR A 83 -3.33 -7.26 5.03
CA TYR A 83 -4.66 -7.27 4.41
C TYR A 83 -4.61 -7.89 3.01
N VAL A 84 -3.66 -7.46 2.17
CA VAL A 84 -3.47 -7.98 0.81
C VAL A 84 -3.11 -9.47 0.82
N GLN A 85 -2.23 -9.90 1.73
CA GLN A 85 -1.85 -11.31 1.84
C GLN A 85 -3.04 -12.21 2.19
N LEU A 86 -3.91 -11.79 3.12
CA LEU A 86 -5.13 -12.53 3.44
C LEU A 86 -6.05 -12.60 2.21
N SER A 87 -6.21 -11.50 1.48
CA SER A 87 -7.03 -11.45 0.26
C SER A 87 -6.50 -12.34 -0.87
N VAL A 88 -5.18 -12.50 -0.99
CA VAL A 88 -4.57 -13.38 -2.01
C VAL A 88 -4.62 -14.85 -1.59
N GLN A 89 -4.51 -15.16 -0.29
CA GLN A 89 -4.56 -16.52 0.24
C GLN A 89 -5.95 -17.14 0.24
N GLU A 90 -7.02 -16.34 0.42
CA GLU A 90 -8.40 -16.84 0.36
C GLU A 90 -8.79 -17.41 -1.02
N GLU A 91 -7.99 -17.16 -2.05
CA GLU A 91 -8.29 -17.55 -3.44
C GLU A 91 -7.34 -18.61 -4.02
N ALA A 92 -6.37 -19.12 -3.24
CA ALA A 92 -5.42 -20.17 -3.63
C ALA A 92 -5.87 -21.57 -3.15
#